data_AF-A0A8S8YPC2-F1
#
_entry.id   AF-A0A8S8YPC2-F1
#
_cell.length_a   1.000
_cell.length_b   1.000
_cell.length_c   1.000
_cell.angle_alpha   90.00
_cell.angle_beta   90.00
_cell.angle_gamma   90.00
#
_symmetry.space_group_name_H-M   'P 1'
#
loop_
_entity.id
_entity.type
_entity.pdbx_description
1 polymer ?
#
loop_
_entity_poly.entity_id
_entity_poly.type
_entity_poly.pdbx_seq_one_letter_code
_entity_poly.pdbx_strand_id
1 'polypeptide(L)'
;MSDGQLQRYLSSAEKGADLLSVMLSHCSDERQRALVSRWCELSSSSRLAELLEDTIDRSDLLVAYPDDVSRQDAEQFVELFRELSEQVGGDPIVLADRLRDLRERSSQSLEASTIPQSDAVRVMTIHSSKGLEAKVVVLADLFSSRQTNMRNEQNSRLIVGPEIFAGHPKPWPSGKTPISALWDHATLLHRARKNAEARRLLYVAATRAEERLIIAGSPKGTEWVEEEGILLPWTYDKKALN
;
A
#
# COMPACT_ATOMS: atom_id res chain seq x y z
N MET A 1 2.47 13.07 -33.02
CA MET A 1 2.18 11.64 -33.34
C MET A 1 0.85 11.25 -32.73
N SER A 2 0.20 10.21 -33.25
CA SER A 2 -0.91 9.54 -32.53
C SER A 2 -0.36 8.62 -31.42
N ASP A 3 -1.14 8.37 -30.36
CA ASP A 3 -0.75 7.52 -29.23
C ASP A 3 -0.32 6.11 -29.67
N GLY A 4 -0.99 5.54 -30.67
CA GLY A 4 -0.64 4.23 -31.22
C GLY A 4 0.70 4.20 -31.97
N GLN A 5 1.18 5.35 -32.47
CA GLN A 5 2.53 5.46 -33.05
C GLN A 5 3.58 5.64 -31.95
N LEU A 6 3.27 6.40 -30.90
CA LEU A 6 4.15 6.60 -29.75
C LEU A 6 4.37 5.29 -28.98
N GLN A 7 3.30 4.53 -28.72
CA GLN A 7 3.36 3.23 -28.04
C GLN A 7 4.23 2.22 -28.80
N ARG A 8 4.03 2.12 -30.12
CA ARG A 8 4.85 1.25 -30.97
C ARG A 8 6.31 1.67 -30.94
N TYR A 9 6.58 2.97 -31.00
CA TYR A 9 7.93 3.50 -30.93
C TYR A 9 8.64 3.18 -29.60
N LEU A 10 7.98 3.45 -28.46
CA LEU A 10 8.52 3.12 -27.14
C LEU A 10 8.79 1.61 -26.99
N SER A 11 7.94 0.77 -27.59
CA SER A 11 8.12 -0.69 -27.56
C SER A 11 9.22 -1.21 -28.49
N SER A 12 9.58 -0.47 -29.54
CA SER A 12 10.57 -0.88 -30.55
C SER A 12 11.93 -0.21 -30.40
N ALA A 13 12.10 0.70 -29.43
CA ALA A 13 13.35 1.42 -29.25
C ALA A 13 14.49 0.48 -28.82
N GLU A 14 15.64 0.60 -29.49
CA GLU A 14 16.84 -0.15 -29.12
C GLU A 14 17.36 0.29 -27.75
N LYS A 15 18.00 -0.64 -27.03
CA LYS A 15 18.54 -0.37 -25.70
C LYS A 15 19.66 0.67 -25.81
N GLY A 16 19.47 1.83 -25.16
CA GLY A 16 20.42 2.95 -25.18
C GLY A 16 20.07 4.07 -26.16
N ALA A 17 18.94 3.98 -26.87
CA ALA A 17 18.44 5.08 -27.69
C ALA A 17 18.02 6.28 -26.82
N ASP A 18 18.34 7.50 -27.26
CA ASP A 18 17.85 8.74 -26.66
C ASP A 18 16.41 9.00 -27.08
N LEU A 19 15.47 8.59 -26.24
CA LEU A 19 14.04 8.70 -26.50
C LEU A 19 13.56 10.15 -26.55
N LEU A 20 14.18 11.08 -25.80
CA LEU A 20 13.76 12.48 -25.76
C LEU A 20 14.12 13.20 -27.06
N SER A 21 15.36 13.03 -27.52
CA SER A 21 15.81 13.61 -28.79
C SER A 21 15.01 13.10 -29.97
N VAL A 22 14.65 11.82 -29.98
CA VAL A 22 13.82 11.27 -31.06
C VAL A 22 12.38 11.77 -30.96
N MET A 23 11.80 11.84 -29.76
CA MET A 23 10.44 12.37 -29.58
C MET A 23 10.33 13.83 -30.04
N LEU A 24 11.39 14.64 -29.89
CA LEU A 24 11.47 16.00 -30.41
C LEU A 24 11.25 16.06 -31.92
N SER A 25 11.86 15.14 -32.67
CA SER A 25 11.73 15.06 -34.13
C SER A 25 10.32 14.67 -34.60
N HIS A 26 9.48 14.15 -33.70
CA HIS A 26 8.12 13.68 -34.01
C HIS A 26 7.01 14.56 -33.40
N CYS A 27 7.37 15.69 -32.79
CA CYS A 27 6.44 16.69 -32.27
C CYS A 27 5.68 17.37 -33.41
N SER A 28 4.35 17.27 -33.37
CA SER A 28 3.44 17.79 -34.40
C SER A 28 3.22 19.29 -34.32
N ASP A 29 3.24 19.85 -33.11
CA ASP A 29 2.97 21.26 -32.84
C ASP A 29 4.14 21.95 -32.13
N GLU A 30 4.20 23.28 -32.23
CA GLU A 30 5.23 24.13 -31.62
C GLU A 30 5.21 24.04 -30.10
N ARG A 31 4.03 23.98 -29.46
CA ARG A 31 3.92 23.81 -28.00
C ARG A 31 4.55 22.50 -27.54
N GLN A 32 4.26 21.40 -28.25
CA GLN A 32 4.85 20.08 -27.95
C GLN A 32 6.36 20.12 -28.16
N ARG A 33 6.83 20.69 -29.28
CA ARG A 33 8.26 20.80 -29.57
C ARG A 33 9.01 21.61 -28.52
N ALA A 34 8.43 22.72 -28.05
CA ALA A 34 9.01 23.55 -27.00
C ALA A 34 9.13 22.78 -25.67
N LEU A 35 8.08 22.03 -25.28
CA LEU A 35 8.09 21.23 -24.06
C LEU A 35 9.13 20.10 -24.13
N VAL A 36 9.21 19.37 -25.24
CA VAL A 36 10.19 18.27 -25.38
C VAL A 36 11.62 18.82 -25.49
N SER A 37 11.83 19.97 -26.15
CA SER A 37 13.14 20.63 -26.16
C SER A 37 13.58 21.00 -24.75
N ARG A 38 12.65 21.53 -23.94
CA ARG A 38 12.87 21.82 -22.52
C ARG A 38 13.22 20.56 -21.72
N TRP A 39 12.58 19.42 -22.00
CA TRP A 39 12.95 18.14 -21.38
C TRP A 39 14.37 17.71 -21.72
N CYS A 40 14.81 17.85 -22.98
CA CYS A 40 16.19 17.56 -23.37
C CYS A 40 17.20 18.43 -22.60
N GLU A 41 16.95 19.74 -22.49
CA GLU A 41 17.81 20.66 -21.74
C GLU A 41 17.92 20.30 -20.26
N LEU A 42 16.79 20.08 -19.59
CA LEU A 42 16.75 19.77 -18.17
C LEU A 42 17.33 18.39 -17.86
N SER A 43 17.08 17.41 -18.72
CA SER A 43 17.69 16.08 -18.59
C SER A 43 19.21 16.13 -18.73
N SER A 44 19.75 16.93 -19.66
CA SER A 44 21.20 17.06 -19.86
C SER A 44 21.93 17.73 -18.70
N SER A 45 21.19 18.50 -17.88
CA SER A 45 21.70 19.21 -16.70
C SER A 45 21.35 18.54 -15.37
N SER A 46 20.83 17.30 -15.39
CA SER A 46 20.38 16.55 -14.20
C SER A 46 19.29 17.26 -13.37
N ARG A 47 18.49 18.13 -14.00
CA ARG A 47 17.40 18.89 -13.36
C ARG A 47 16.07 18.17 -13.57
N LEU A 48 16.02 16.90 -13.18
CA LEU A 48 14.87 16.02 -13.46
C LEU A 48 13.61 16.39 -12.67
N ALA A 49 13.75 16.95 -11.46
CA ALA A 49 12.60 17.41 -10.68
C ALA A 49 11.88 18.56 -11.42
N GLU A 50 12.64 19.55 -11.89
CA GLU A 50 12.09 20.65 -12.70
C GLU A 50 11.50 20.17 -14.02
N LEU A 51 12.06 19.11 -14.62
CA LEU A 51 11.51 18.49 -15.82
C LEU A 51 10.10 17.95 -15.55
N LEU A 52 9.91 17.27 -14.42
CA LEU A 52 8.60 16.75 -14.01
C LEU A 52 7.62 17.89 -13.68
N GLU A 53 8.07 18.95 -13.01
CA GLU A 53 7.25 20.14 -12.74
C GLU A 53 6.80 20.84 -14.03
N ASP A 54 7.74 21.15 -14.94
CA ASP A 54 7.43 21.74 -16.24
C ASP A 54 6.49 20.82 -17.04
N THR A 55 6.59 19.49 -16.86
CA THR A 55 5.67 18.55 -17.48
C THR A 55 4.25 18.70 -16.95
N ILE A 56 4.07 18.78 -15.63
CA ILE A 56 2.75 18.96 -15.01
C ILE A 56 2.14 20.30 -15.44
N ASP A 57 2.93 21.38 -15.38
CA ASP A 57 2.44 22.74 -15.61
C ASP A 57 2.15 23.06 -17.08
N ARG A 58 2.93 22.49 -18.01
CA ARG A 58 2.88 22.88 -19.43
C ARG A 58 2.26 21.83 -20.34
N SER A 59 2.07 20.60 -19.88
CA SER A 59 1.35 19.58 -20.63
C SER A 59 -0.17 19.69 -20.43
N ASP A 60 -0.92 18.86 -21.14
CA ASP A 60 -2.37 18.73 -20.94
C ASP A 60 -2.71 17.61 -19.93
N LEU A 61 -1.74 17.16 -19.12
CA LEU A 61 -1.93 16.07 -18.14
C LEU A 61 -3.07 16.38 -17.16
N LEU A 62 -3.05 17.55 -16.53
CA LEU A 62 -4.10 17.98 -15.58
C LEU A 62 -5.39 18.45 -16.29
N VAL A 63 -5.39 18.56 -17.62
CA VAL A 63 -6.61 18.75 -18.40
C VAL A 63 -7.29 17.40 -18.63
N ALA A 64 -6.50 16.35 -18.91
CA ALA A 64 -6.99 14.99 -19.05
C ALA A 64 -7.45 14.39 -17.71
N TYR A 65 -6.78 14.75 -16.61
CA TYR A 65 -7.08 14.31 -15.25
C TYR A 65 -7.33 15.53 -14.33
N PRO A 66 -8.52 16.16 -14.42
CA PRO A 66 -8.78 17.46 -13.80
C PRO A 66 -9.21 17.40 -12.33
N ASP A 67 -9.43 16.21 -11.77
CA ASP A 67 -9.85 16.06 -10.38
C ASP A 67 -8.70 16.36 -9.40
N ASP A 68 -9.04 16.83 -8.20
CA ASP A 68 -8.02 17.23 -7.21
C ASP A 68 -7.16 16.05 -6.75
N VAL A 69 -7.68 14.81 -6.79
CA VAL A 69 -6.93 13.62 -6.40
C VAL A 69 -5.80 13.39 -7.39
N SER A 70 -6.09 13.40 -8.69
CA SER A 70 -5.08 13.29 -9.75
C SER A 70 -4.03 14.41 -9.68
N ARG A 71 -4.44 15.64 -9.38
CA ARG A 71 -3.50 16.76 -9.18
C ARG A 71 -2.57 16.51 -8.01
N GLN A 72 -3.14 16.12 -6.87
CA GLN A 72 -2.40 15.84 -5.66
C GLN A 72 -1.42 14.66 -5.83
N ASP A 73 -1.84 13.60 -6.52
CA ASP A 73 -0.99 12.45 -6.80
C ASP A 73 0.24 12.86 -7.65
N ALA A 74 0.03 13.74 -8.64
CA ALA A 74 1.12 14.27 -9.46
C ALA A 74 2.09 15.12 -8.64
N GLU A 75 1.57 16.02 -7.78
CA GLU A 75 2.38 16.85 -6.88
C GLU A 75 3.18 16.01 -5.88
N GLN A 76 2.56 15.00 -5.27
CA GLN A 76 3.23 14.08 -4.34
C GLN A 76 4.32 13.25 -5.01
N PHE A 77 4.09 12.84 -6.25
CA PHE A 77 5.10 12.12 -7.00
C PHE A 77 6.35 12.98 -7.25
N VAL A 78 6.16 14.26 -7.60
CA VAL A 78 7.28 15.21 -7.76
C VAL A 78 8.02 15.42 -6.45
N GLU A 79 7.30 15.56 -5.34
CA GLU A 79 7.93 15.75 -4.03
C GLU A 79 8.74 14.51 -3.59
N LEU A 80 8.17 13.31 -3.76
CA LEU A 80 8.89 12.05 -3.55
C LEU A 80 10.15 11.98 -4.41
N PHE A 81 10.04 12.39 -5.68
CA PHE A 81 11.17 12.40 -6.60
C PHE A 81 12.27 13.39 -6.15
N ARG A 82 11.88 14.56 -5.66
CA ARG A 82 12.79 15.58 -5.09
C ARG A 82 13.52 15.03 -3.87
N GLU A 83 12.80 14.45 -2.91
CA GLU A 83 13.40 13.81 -1.73
C GLU A 83 14.40 12.72 -2.11
N LEU A 84 14.08 11.89 -3.10
CA LEU A 84 15.01 10.87 -3.60
C LEU A 84 16.25 11.51 -4.23
N SER A 85 16.07 12.55 -5.06
CA SER A 85 17.18 13.27 -5.68
C SER A 85 18.09 13.95 -4.67
N GLU A 86 17.59 14.40 -3.53
CA GLU A 86 18.41 14.93 -2.44
C GLU A 86 19.20 13.82 -1.73
N GLN A 87 18.62 12.62 -1.60
CA GLN A 87 19.26 11.49 -0.92
C GLN A 87 20.35 10.81 -1.76
N VAL A 88 20.13 10.63 -3.06
CA VAL A 88 21.04 9.87 -3.93
C VAL A 88 21.76 10.69 -4.99
N GLY A 89 21.40 11.97 -5.13
CA GLY A 89 21.89 12.85 -6.17
C GLY A 89 21.01 12.84 -7.43
N GLY A 90 21.38 13.68 -8.41
CA GLY A 90 20.62 13.90 -9.65
C GLY A 90 20.95 12.94 -10.80
N ASP A 91 21.65 11.82 -10.56
CA ASP A 91 21.96 10.87 -11.62
C ASP A 91 20.69 10.09 -12.03
N PRO A 92 20.28 10.16 -13.32
CA PRO A 92 19.04 9.53 -13.79
C PRO A 92 19.01 8.00 -13.59
N ILE A 93 20.16 7.32 -13.70
CA ILE A 93 20.25 5.87 -13.56
C ILE A 93 20.08 5.49 -12.10
N VAL A 94 20.75 6.19 -11.19
CA VAL A 94 20.63 5.96 -9.74
C VAL A 94 19.21 6.23 -9.28
N LEU A 95 18.59 7.31 -9.75
CA LEU A 95 17.19 7.64 -9.45
C LEU A 95 16.21 6.59 -9.98
N ALA A 96 16.38 6.14 -11.22
CA ALA A 96 15.54 5.09 -11.80
C ALA A 96 15.70 3.75 -11.05
N ASP A 97 16.91 3.42 -10.61
CA ASP A 97 17.17 2.23 -9.80
C ASP A 97 16.51 2.33 -8.43
N ARG A 98 16.61 3.49 -7.76
CA ARG A 98 15.91 3.75 -6.49
C ARG A 98 14.40 3.68 -6.60
N LEU A 99 13.81 4.26 -7.65
CA LEU A 99 12.37 4.17 -7.90
C LEU A 99 11.94 2.72 -8.14
N ARG A 100 12.76 1.92 -8.85
CA ARG A 100 12.50 0.49 -9.04
C ARG A 100 12.58 -0.27 -7.72
N ASP A 101 13.63 -0.03 -6.94
CA ASP A 101 13.83 -0.58 -5.59
C ASP A 101 12.62 -0.29 -4.71
N LEU A 102 12.15 0.97 -4.69
CA LEU A 102 10.95 1.37 -3.99
C LEU A 102 9.76 0.58 -4.49
N ARG A 103 9.47 0.57 -5.79
CA ARG A 103 8.33 -0.15 -6.36
C ARG A 103 8.32 -1.65 -6.02
N GLU A 104 9.48 -2.30 -6.04
CA GLU A 104 9.60 -3.75 -5.77
C GLU A 104 9.48 -4.07 -4.28
N ARG A 105 10.05 -3.24 -3.41
CA ARG A 105 9.95 -3.39 -1.95
C ARG A 105 8.59 -2.93 -1.40
N SER A 106 7.95 -1.97 -2.05
CA SER A 106 6.73 -1.30 -1.60
C SER A 106 5.45 -1.84 -2.25
N SER A 107 5.42 -3.11 -2.69
CA SER A 107 4.18 -3.77 -3.10
C SER A 107 3.04 -3.71 -2.06
N GLN A 108 3.27 -3.12 -0.87
CA GLN A 108 2.28 -2.75 0.13
C GLN A 108 2.45 -1.36 0.82
N SER A 109 3.33 -0.43 0.40
CA SER A 109 3.68 0.71 1.30
C SER A 109 3.97 2.10 0.71
N LEU A 110 3.64 2.37 -0.54
CA LEU A 110 3.49 3.76 -1.00
C LEU A 110 1.98 4.05 -1.01
N GLU A 111 1.40 4.19 0.18
CA GLU A 111 0.10 4.86 0.27
C GLU A 111 0.35 6.31 -0.15
N ALA A 112 -0.22 6.72 -1.28
CA ALA A 112 -0.30 8.14 -1.61
C ALA A 112 -0.90 8.82 -0.37
N SER A 113 -0.16 9.75 0.23
CA SER A 113 -0.64 10.49 1.38
C SER A 113 -1.61 11.55 0.87
N THR A 114 -2.69 11.16 0.19
CA THR A 114 -3.70 12.10 -0.28
C THR A 114 -4.13 12.93 0.92
N ILE A 115 -3.88 14.24 0.92
CA ILE A 115 -4.51 15.16 1.87
C ILE A 115 -5.99 14.99 1.58
N PRO A 116 -6.75 14.33 2.47
CA PRO A 116 -8.12 14.02 2.16
C PRO A 116 -8.86 15.33 1.91
N GLN A 117 -9.51 15.44 0.74
CA GLN A 117 -10.43 16.54 0.48
C GLN A 117 -11.38 16.69 1.67
N SER A 118 -11.77 17.94 1.98
CA SER A 118 -12.58 18.24 3.17
C SER A 118 -13.92 17.49 3.26
N ASP A 119 -14.38 16.87 2.16
CA ASP A 119 -15.63 16.13 2.05
C ASP A 119 -15.46 14.68 1.56
N ALA A 120 -14.41 13.99 2.02
CA ALA A 120 -14.11 12.62 1.63
C ALA A 120 -14.17 11.62 2.80
N VAL A 121 -14.53 10.37 2.49
CA VAL A 121 -14.43 9.25 3.43
C VAL A 121 -12.95 8.83 3.52
N ARG A 122 -12.39 8.90 4.73
CA ARG A 122 -11.01 8.47 4.99
C ARG A 122 -10.94 6.98 5.31
N VAL A 123 -10.22 6.23 4.50
CA VAL A 123 -9.88 4.82 4.77
C VAL A 123 -8.49 4.78 5.38
N MET A 124 -8.35 4.15 6.55
CA MET A 124 -7.07 4.08 7.26
C MET A 124 -7.03 2.83 8.15
N THR A 125 -5.84 2.45 8.58
CA THR A 125 -5.67 1.37 9.56
C THR A 125 -6.08 1.83 10.97
N ILE A 126 -6.39 0.87 11.85
CA ILE A 126 -6.67 1.18 13.27
C ILE A 126 -5.47 1.88 13.94
N HIS A 127 -4.24 1.48 13.59
CA HIS A 127 -3.04 2.08 14.17
C HIS A 127 -2.89 3.56 13.77
N SER A 128 -3.08 3.89 12.49
CA SER A 128 -3.02 5.27 11.98
C SER A 128 -4.16 6.14 12.50
N SER A 129 -5.27 5.55 12.98
CA SER A 129 -6.38 6.31 13.59
C SER A 129 -6.11 6.81 15.01
N LYS A 130 -5.04 6.35 15.67
CA LYS A 130 -4.76 6.67 17.07
C LYS A 130 -4.59 8.19 17.27
N GLY A 131 -5.42 8.77 18.13
CA GLY A 131 -5.42 10.21 18.41
C GLY A 131 -6.25 11.06 17.45
N LEU A 132 -6.82 10.44 16.40
CA LEU A 132 -7.82 11.06 15.54
C LEU A 132 -9.22 10.71 16.05
N GLU A 133 -10.18 11.61 15.85
CA GLU A 133 -11.60 11.39 16.18
C GLU A 133 -12.47 11.76 14.97
N ALA A 134 -13.63 11.13 14.87
CA ALA A 134 -14.59 11.38 13.81
C ALA A 134 -16.03 11.16 14.32
N LYS A 135 -16.98 11.94 13.77
CA LYS A 135 -18.41 11.80 14.07
C LYS A 135 -18.91 10.37 13.86
N VAL A 136 -18.53 9.76 12.74
CA VAL A 136 -18.92 8.40 12.36
C VAL A 136 -17.68 7.59 12.04
N VAL A 137 -17.57 6.40 12.64
CA VAL A 137 -16.49 5.44 12.37
C VAL A 137 -17.09 4.12 11.91
N VAL A 138 -16.56 3.57 10.81
CA VAL A 138 -16.95 2.25 10.30
C VAL A 138 -15.79 1.28 10.50
N LEU A 139 -16.01 0.23 11.31
CA LEU A 139 -15.08 -0.88 11.47
C LEU A 139 -15.45 -2.00 10.51
N ALA A 140 -14.65 -2.17 9.46
CA ALA A 140 -14.83 -3.21 8.46
C ALA A 140 -14.00 -4.47 8.77
N ASP A 141 -14.46 -5.62 8.28
CA ASP A 141 -13.73 -6.91 8.24
C ASP A 141 -13.31 -7.47 9.62
N LEU A 142 -14.12 -7.25 10.68
CA LEU A 142 -13.83 -7.76 12.03
C LEU A 142 -13.81 -9.30 12.13
N PHE A 143 -14.44 -10.00 11.18
CA PHE A 143 -14.51 -11.47 11.16
C PHE A 143 -13.46 -12.09 10.23
N SER A 144 -12.55 -11.29 9.69
CA SER A 144 -11.51 -11.75 8.79
C SER A 144 -10.64 -12.80 9.47
N SER A 145 -10.52 -13.96 8.82
CA SER A 145 -9.49 -14.92 9.22
C SER A 145 -8.09 -14.34 9.09
N ARG A 146 -7.86 -13.24 8.36
CA ARG A 146 -6.56 -12.55 8.29
C ARG A 146 -6.14 -11.96 9.65
N GLN A 147 -7.09 -11.50 10.47
CA GLN A 147 -6.79 -10.99 11.81
C GLN A 147 -6.44 -12.11 12.81
N THR A 148 -6.98 -13.33 12.58
CA THR A 148 -6.83 -14.48 13.49
C THR A 148 -5.85 -15.55 12.98
N ASN A 149 -5.42 -15.50 11.72
CA ASN A 149 -4.54 -16.49 11.11
C ASN A 149 -3.11 -16.33 11.62
N MET A 150 -2.81 -17.07 12.67
CA MET A 150 -1.47 -17.49 13.10
C MET A 150 -0.72 -18.33 12.05
N ARG A 151 -1.27 -18.57 10.86
CA ARG A 151 -0.77 -19.57 9.90
C ARG A 151 0.64 -19.26 9.39
N ASN A 152 0.95 -17.98 9.12
CA ASN A 152 2.29 -17.55 8.72
C ASN A 152 3.29 -17.63 9.89
N GLU A 153 2.85 -17.31 11.11
CA GLU A 153 3.66 -17.39 12.33
C GLU A 153 3.92 -18.85 12.79
N GLN A 154 2.95 -19.74 12.62
CA GLN A 154 3.13 -21.19 12.86
C GLN A 154 4.09 -21.82 11.85
N ASN A 155 4.15 -21.27 10.63
CA ASN A 155 5.12 -21.70 9.63
C ASN A 155 6.54 -21.21 9.91
N SER A 156 6.73 -20.11 10.65
CA SER A 156 8.07 -19.55 10.90
C SER A 156 8.96 -20.47 11.77
N ARG A 157 8.38 -21.49 12.42
CA ARG A 157 9.07 -22.43 13.33
C ARG A 157 9.91 -21.74 14.41
N LEU A 158 9.65 -20.46 14.65
CA LEU A 158 10.45 -19.62 15.53
C LEU A 158 9.55 -18.58 16.17
N ILE A 159 9.51 -18.57 17.50
CA ILE A 159 8.85 -17.54 18.28
C ILE A 159 9.94 -16.80 19.04
N VAL A 160 10.01 -15.48 18.83
CA VAL A 160 10.89 -14.58 19.56
C VAL A 160 10.01 -13.60 20.32
N GLY A 161 9.93 -13.78 21.63
CA GLY A 161 9.32 -12.84 22.55
C GLY A 161 10.39 -12.18 23.44
N PRO A 162 10.05 -11.08 24.13
CA PRO A 162 10.99 -10.39 25.02
C PRO A 162 11.56 -11.27 26.14
N GLU A 163 10.79 -12.25 26.61
CA GLU A 163 11.10 -13.10 27.77
C GLU A 163 11.36 -14.56 27.38
N ILE A 164 11.01 -14.96 26.15
CA ILE A 164 11.11 -16.34 25.70
C ILE A 164 11.48 -16.41 24.22
N PHE A 165 12.43 -17.29 23.93
CA PHE A 165 12.80 -17.70 22.59
C PHE A 165 12.53 -19.19 22.44
N ALA A 166 11.80 -19.58 21.41
CA ALA A 166 11.49 -20.98 21.16
C ALA A 166 11.56 -21.32 19.67
N GLY A 167 12.27 -22.40 19.35
CA GLY A 167 12.29 -23.00 18.02
C GLY A 167 11.43 -24.25 17.93
N HIS A 168 10.93 -24.54 16.73
CA HIS A 168 10.17 -25.74 16.38
C HIS A 168 10.84 -26.48 15.22
N PRO A 169 12.06 -27.00 15.42
CA PRO A 169 12.80 -27.68 14.37
C PRO A 169 12.03 -28.91 13.89
N LYS A 170 12.04 -29.15 12.58
CA LYS A 170 11.56 -30.39 11.97
C LYS A 170 12.75 -31.20 11.46
N PRO A 171 13.44 -31.95 12.33
CA PRO A 171 14.65 -32.67 11.94
C PRO A 171 14.38 -33.83 10.97
N TRP A 172 13.14 -34.35 10.92
CA TRP A 172 12.76 -35.45 10.02
C TRP A 172 11.69 -35.01 9.00
N PRO A 173 11.92 -35.14 7.69
CA PRO A 173 10.97 -34.72 6.66
C PRO A 173 9.64 -35.49 6.68
N SER A 174 9.69 -36.80 6.92
CA SER A 174 8.56 -37.74 6.86
C SER A 174 7.83 -37.94 8.20
N GLY A 175 8.37 -37.45 9.31
CA GLY A 175 7.80 -37.61 10.65
C GLY A 175 6.91 -36.44 11.09
N LYS A 176 6.08 -36.68 12.12
CA LYS A 176 5.43 -35.61 12.87
C LYS A 176 6.51 -34.73 13.51
N THR A 177 6.34 -33.41 13.45
CA THR A 177 7.28 -32.49 14.10
C THR A 177 7.14 -32.62 15.62
N PRO A 178 8.25 -32.82 16.36
CA PRO A 178 8.19 -32.91 17.81
C PRO A 178 7.82 -31.55 18.38
N ILE A 179 6.85 -31.53 19.28
CA ILE A 179 6.43 -30.34 20.00
C ILE A 179 7.12 -30.37 21.36
N SER A 180 7.98 -29.39 21.62
CA SER A 180 8.64 -29.25 22.93
C SER A 180 7.74 -28.50 23.91
N ALA A 181 7.87 -28.78 25.21
CA ALA A 181 7.13 -28.04 26.24
C ALA A 181 7.42 -26.53 26.18
N LEU A 182 8.66 -26.16 25.82
CA LEU A 182 9.06 -24.77 25.60
C LEU A 182 8.29 -24.13 24.43
N TRP A 183 8.15 -24.85 23.31
CA TRP A 183 7.40 -24.38 22.15
C TRP A 183 5.91 -24.19 22.46
N ASP A 184 5.30 -25.14 23.17
CA ASP A 184 3.89 -25.02 23.60
C ASP A 184 3.68 -23.82 24.52
N HIS A 185 4.57 -23.65 25.50
CA HIS A 185 4.51 -22.51 26.42
C HIS A 185 4.69 -21.17 25.70
N ALA A 186 5.69 -21.07 24.81
CA ALA A 186 5.91 -19.87 24.00
C ALA A 186 4.72 -19.57 23.07
N THR A 187 4.11 -20.61 22.48
CA THR A 187 2.92 -20.47 21.65
C THR A 187 1.72 -19.96 22.44
N LEU A 188 1.53 -20.46 23.66
CA LEU A 188 0.46 -20.00 24.55
C LEU A 188 0.63 -18.52 24.91
N LEU A 189 1.83 -18.12 25.34
CA LEU A 189 2.15 -16.73 25.68
C LEU A 189 1.98 -15.80 24.48
N HIS A 190 2.50 -16.19 23.31
CA HIS A 190 2.38 -15.41 22.07
C HIS A 190 0.91 -15.21 21.66
N ARG A 191 0.09 -16.27 21.71
CA ARG A 191 -1.35 -16.17 21.44
C ARG A 191 -2.05 -15.25 22.44
N ALA A 192 -1.73 -15.38 23.73
CA ALA A 192 -2.31 -14.52 24.77
C ALA A 192 -2.01 -13.03 24.52
N ARG A 193 -0.76 -12.70 24.13
CA ARG A 193 -0.34 -11.34 23.76
C ARG A 193 -1.06 -10.83 22.53
N LYS A 194 -1.12 -11.62 21.46
CA LYS A 194 -1.82 -11.24 20.23
C LYS A 194 -3.29 -10.97 20.49
N ASN A 195 -3.94 -11.80 21.30
CA ASN A 195 -5.34 -11.59 21.72
C ASN A 195 -5.50 -10.33 22.57
N ALA A 196 -4.55 -10.03 23.46
CA ALA A 196 -4.56 -8.80 24.24
C ALA A 196 -4.40 -7.57 23.33
N GLU A 197 -3.52 -7.63 22.34
CA GLU A 197 -3.31 -6.55 21.37
C GLU A 197 -4.53 -6.34 20.47
N ALA A 198 -5.14 -7.42 19.97
CA ALA A 198 -6.38 -7.34 19.19
C ALA A 198 -7.51 -6.66 19.98
N ARG A 199 -7.65 -6.97 21.29
CA ARG A 199 -8.61 -6.28 22.17
C ARG A 199 -8.29 -4.79 22.34
N ARG A 200 -7.01 -4.43 22.49
CA ARG A 200 -6.59 -3.02 22.57
C ARG A 200 -6.88 -2.28 21.27
N LEU A 201 -6.60 -2.88 20.11
CA LEU A 201 -6.89 -2.28 18.82
C LEU A 201 -8.38 -2.08 18.61
N LEU A 202 -9.20 -3.07 18.96
CA LEU A 202 -10.66 -2.92 18.93
C LEU A 202 -11.12 -1.77 19.84
N TYR A 203 -10.57 -1.66 21.05
CA TYR A 203 -10.85 -0.55 21.96
C TYR A 203 -10.43 0.80 21.37
N VAL A 204 -9.24 0.91 20.80
CA VAL A 204 -8.76 2.13 20.12
C VAL A 204 -9.73 2.51 19.02
N ALA A 205 -10.08 1.56 18.14
CA ALA A 205 -10.97 1.78 17.01
C ALA A 205 -12.38 2.22 17.44
N ALA A 206 -12.96 1.55 18.44
CA ALA A 206 -14.27 1.87 18.99
C ALA A 206 -14.31 3.26 19.65
N THR A 207 -13.21 3.68 20.27
CA THR A 207 -13.10 5.00 20.93
C THR A 207 -12.74 6.14 19.98
N ARG A 208 -12.62 5.90 18.66
CA ARG A 208 -12.44 6.99 17.69
C ARG A 208 -13.77 7.65 17.29
N ALA A 209 -14.91 7.03 17.59
CA ALA A 209 -16.23 7.51 17.21
C ALA A 209 -16.80 8.49 18.26
N GLU A 210 -17.24 9.67 17.82
CA GLU A 210 -17.91 10.65 18.68
C GLU A 210 -19.42 10.41 18.76
N GLU A 211 -20.08 10.17 17.61
CA GLU A 211 -21.54 10.06 17.54
C GLU A 211 -22.00 8.63 17.22
N ARG A 212 -21.36 7.97 16.23
CA ARG A 212 -21.79 6.64 15.74
C ARG A 212 -20.62 5.73 15.43
N LEU A 213 -20.70 4.50 15.96
CA LEU A 213 -19.82 3.39 15.60
C LEU A 213 -20.62 2.36 14.79
N ILE A 214 -20.21 2.13 13.55
CA ILE A 214 -20.78 1.10 12.67
C ILE A 214 -19.81 -0.06 12.60
N ILE A 215 -20.29 -1.26 12.92
CA ILE A 215 -19.51 -2.48 12.83
C ILE A 215 -20.02 -3.28 11.63
N ALA A 216 -19.16 -3.49 10.64
CA ALA A 216 -19.47 -4.16 9.39
C ALA A 216 -18.59 -5.39 9.19
N GLY A 217 -19.23 -6.54 9.04
CA GLY A 217 -18.56 -7.79 8.72
C GLY A 217 -19.46 -8.99 8.97
N SER A 218 -19.05 -10.15 8.47
CA SER A 218 -19.83 -11.36 8.58
C SER A 218 -18.94 -12.58 8.86
N PRO A 219 -19.39 -13.53 9.71
CA PRO A 219 -18.67 -14.77 9.93
C PRO A 219 -18.58 -15.58 8.64
N LYS A 220 -17.61 -16.49 8.58
CA LYS A 220 -17.42 -17.37 7.42
C LYS A 220 -18.68 -18.22 7.19
N GLY A 221 -19.13 -18.31 5.93
CA GLY A 221 -20.35 -19.03 5.54
C GLY A 221 -21.61 -18.18 5.61
N THR A 222 -21.48 -16.86 5.78
CA THR A 222 -22.60 -15.94 5.62
C THR A 222 -22.95 -15.82 4.14
N GLU A 223 -24.22 -16.01 3.81
CA GLU A 223 -24.73 -15.96 2.44
C GLU A 223 -25.91 -15.00 2.37
N TRP A 224 -26.03 -14.30 1.23
CA TRP A 224 -27.23 -13.52 0.92
C TRP A 224 -28.17 -14.42 0.13
N VAL A 225 -29.39 -14.61 0.64
CA VAL A 225 -30.46 -15.33 -0.06
C VAL A 225 -31.50 -14.31 -0.49
N GLU A 226 -31.81 -14.28 -1.80
CA GLU A 226 -32.86 -13.42 -2.33
C GLU A 226 -34.18 -13.72 -1.60
N GLU A 227 -34.93 -12.67 -1.26
CA GLU A 227 -36.19 -12.72 -0.48
C GLU A 227 -36.08 -13.12 1.00
N GLU A 228 -35.05 -13.86 1.42
CA GLU A 228 -34.82 -14.25 2.82
C GLU A 228 -33.83 -13.34 3.57
N GLY A 229 -32.96 -12.63 2.84
CA GLY A 229 -31.96 -11.72 3.40
C GLY A 229 -30.64 -12.40 3.77
N ILE A 230 -29.96 -11.90 4.79
CA ILE A 230 -28.65 -12.42 5.23
C ILE A 230 -28.83 -13.66 6.09
N LEU A 231 -28.32 -14.81 5.63
CA LEU A 231 -28.19 -16.03 6.43
C LEU A 231 -26.84 -16.06 7.13
N LEU A 232 -26.87 -16.01 8.46
CA LEU A 232 -25.69 -16.09 9.32
C LEU A 232 -25.58 -17.49 9.94
N PRO A 233 -24.49 -18.26 9.70
CA PRO A 233 -24.24 -19.49 10.41
C PRO A 233 -23.84 -19.17 11.86
N TRP A 234 -24.82 -19.05 12.75
CA TRP A 234 -24.59 -18.82 14.17
C TRP A 234 -24.87 -20.09 14.99
N THR A 235 -23.90 -20.49 15.80
CA THR A 235 -24.04 -21.56 16.80
C THR A 235 -23.57 -21.05 18.16
N TYR A 236 -24.40 -21.26 19.20
CA TYR A 236 -24.05 -20.92 20.58
C TYR A 236 -23.03 -21.91 21.12
N ASP A 237 -21.75 -21.52 21.22
CA ASP A 237 -20.72 -22.40 21.78
C ASP A 237 -20.75 -22.35 23.31
N LYS A 238 -21.38 -23.36 23.94
CA LYS A 238 -21.49 -23.48 25.41
C LYS A 238 -20.15 -23.79 26.11
N LYS A 239 -19.04 -23.96 25.39
CA LYS A 239 -17.74 -24.33 25.98
C LYS A 239 -16.98 -23.17 26.64
N ALA A 240 -17.42 -21.93 26.51
CA ALA A 240 -16.74 -20.78 27.13
C ALA A 240 -17.02 -20.59 28.64
N LEU A 241 -17.83 -21.46 29.25
CA LEU A 241 -18.25 -21.37 30.66
C LEU A 241 -17.71 -22.49 31.57
N ASN A 242 -16.82 -23.36 31.08
CA ASN A 242 -16.15 -24.38 31.89
C ASN A 242 -14.63 -24.27 31.81
#